data_AF-A0A538CK01-F1
#
_entry.id   AF-A0A538CK01-F1
#
_cell.length_a   1.000
_cell.length_b   1.000
_cell.length_c   1.000
_cell.angle_alpha   90.00
_cell.angle_beta   90.00
_cell.angle_gamma   90.00
#
_symmetry.space_group_name_H-M   'P 1'
#
loop_
_entity.id
_entity.type
_entity.pdbx_description
1 polymer ?
#
loop_
_entity_poly.entity_id
_entity_poly.type
_entity_poly.pdbx_seq_one_letter_code
_entity_poly.pdbx_strand_id
1 'polypeptide(L)' 'MDGEQRRGRLSSFVVGGLVGASAALAAARRRRRRGPAARRTPQGLEAFEGAPCYREVVERELEELES' A
#
# COMPACT_ATOMS: atom_id res chain seq x y z
N MET A 1 19.09 -42.09 5.07
CA MET A 1 19.39 -40.75 5.62
C MET A 1 18.50 -39.71 4.90
N ASP A 2 17.19 -39.99 4.77
CA ASP A 2 16.32 -39.30 3.79
C ASP A 2 15.17 -38.51 4.44
N GLY A 3 14.82 -38.84 5.68
CA GLY A 3 13.77 -38.15 6.44
C GLY A 3 14.17 -36.74 6.90
N GLU A 4 15.42 -36.57 7.36
CA GLU A 4 15.94 -35.27 7.80
C GLU A 4 16.03 -34.25 6.65
N GLN A 5 16.44 -34.68 5.45
CA GLN A 5 16.57 -33.80 4.29
C GLN A 5 15.19 -33.32 3.80
N ARG A 6 14.18 -34.20 3.83
CA ARG A 6 12.80 -33.84 3.47
C ARG A 6 12.19 -32.88 4.48
N ARG A 7 12.45 -33.07 5.79
CA ARG A 7 11.99 -32.18 6.87
C ARG A 7 12.67 -30.81 6.81
N GLY A 8 13.96 -30.76 6.49
CA GLY A 8 14.70 -29.51 6.27
C GLY A 8 14.09 -28.66 5.14
N ARG A 9 13.76 -29.28 4.00
CA ARG A 9 13.12 -28.58 2.88
C ARG A 9 11.75 -28.00 3.22
N LEU A 10 10.91 -28.77 3.92
CA LEU A 10 9.60 -28.29 4.38
C LEU A 10 9.74 -27.13 5.39
N SER A 11 10.75 -27.17 6.25
CA SER A 11 11.00 -26.08 7.21
C SER A 11 11.31 -24.76 6.52
N SER A 12 12.06 -24.79 5.40
CA SER A 12 12.39 -23.58 4.63
C SER A 12 11.14 -22.91 4.05
N PHE A 13 10.14 -23.68 3.64
CA PHE A 13 8.86 -23.13 3.17
C PHE A 13 8.05 -22.49 4.29
N VAL A 14 8.05 -23.09 5.49
CA VAL A 14 7.37 -22.52 6.65
C VAL A 14 8.03 -21.20 7.07
N VAL A 15 9.37 -21.18 7.15
CA VAL A 15 10.13 -19.98 7.50
C VAL A 15 9.93 -18.89 6.44
N GLY A 16 10.03 -19.24 5.15
CA GLY A 16 9.77 -18.31 4.05
C GLY A 16 8.35 -17.74 4.08
N GLY A 17 7.35 -18.58 4.35
CA GLY A 17 5.96 -18.16 4.51
C GLY A 17 5.76 -17.21 5.68
N LEU A 18 6.39 -17.48 6.83
CA LEU A 18 6.31 -16.64 8.04
C LEU A 18 6.94 -15.26 7.81
N VAL A 19 8.11 -15.23 7.15
CA VAL A 19 8.79 -13.99 6.77
C VAL A 19 7.95 -13.19 5.77
N GLY A 20 7.42 -13.84 4.73
CA GLY A 20 6.57 -13.21 3.73
C GLY A 20 5.27 -12.63 4.31
N ALA A 21 4.58 -13.39 5.17
CA ALA A 21 3.38 -12.94 5.86
C ALA A 21 3.67 -11.73 6.76
N SER A 22 4.80 -11.75 7.49
CA SER A 22 5.23 -10.64 8.34
C SER A 22 5.52 -9.38 7.53
N ALA A 23 6.21 -9.51 6.40
CA ALA A 23 6.49 -8.40 5.49
C ALA A 23 5.21 -7.80 4.89
N ALA A 24 4.27 -8.66 4.45
CA ALA A 24 2.98 -8.21 3.93
C ALA A 24 2.16 -7.46 5.00
N LEU A 25 2.12 -7.99 6.23
CA LEU A 25 1.44 -7.34 7.35
C LEU A 25 2.07 -5.99 7.71
N ALA A 26 3.41 -5.91 7.72
CA ALA A 26 4.14 -4.68 7.96
C ALA A 26 3.88 -3.64 6.87
N ALA A 27 3.88 -4.05 5.60
CA ALA A 27 3.55 -3.19 4.47
C ALA A 27 2.09 -2.68 4.54
N ALA A 28 1.14 -3.56 4.89
CA ALA A 28 -0.26 -3.18 5.07
C ALA A 28 -0.44 -2.18 6.22
N ARG A 29 0.21 -2.42 7.38
CA ARG A 29 0.22 -1.45 8.49
C ARG A 29 0.87 -0.13 8.09
N ARG A 30 1.98 -0.17 7.35
CA ARG A 30 2.69 1.01 6.86
C ARG A 30 1.84 1.82 5.87
N ARG A 31 1.05 1.15 5.03
CA ARG A 31 0.08 1.78 4.13
C ARG A 31 -1.07 2.42 4.89
N ARG A 32 -1.69 1.70 5.84
CA ARG A 32 -2.78 2.26 6.68
C ARG A 32 -2.33 3.47 7.51
N ARG A 33 -1.13 3.44 8.10
CA ARG A 33 -0.60 4.58 8.87
C ARG A 33 -0.28 5.81 8.02
N ARG A 34 -0.02 5.65 6.73
CA ARG A 34 0.18 6.78 5.80
C ARG A 34 -1.14 7.40 5.32
N GLY A 35 -2.29 6.89 5.78
CA GLY A 35 -3.59 7.25 5.25
C GLY A 35 -3.77 6.76 3.80
N PRO A 36 -4.97 6.92 3.19
CA PRO A 36 -5.02 7.04 1.74
C PRO A 36 -3.97 8.09 1.37
N ALA A 37 -3.13 7.82 0.36
CA ALA A 37 -2.07 8.74 -0.02
C ALA A 37 -2.73 10.10 -0.26
N ALA A 38 -2.67 11.00 0.73
CA ALA A 38 -3.06 12.38 0.58
C ALA A 38 -2.31 12.79 -0.67
N ARG A 39 -3.05 13.12 -1.75
CA ARG A 39 -2.49 13.42 -3.06
C ARG A 39 -1.29 14.31 -2.78
N ARG A 40 -0.09 13.75 -2.89
CA ARG A 40 1.13 14.50 -2.56
C ARG A 40 1.29 15.39 -3.76
N THR A 41 0.62 16.53 -3.71
CA THR A 41 0.72 17.50 -4.77
C THR A 41 2.20 17.89 -4.84
N PRO A 42 2.80 17.80 -6.03
CA PRO A 42 4.20 18.12 -6.19
C PRO A 42 4.45 19.53 -5.66
N GLN A 43 5.55 19.72 -4.92
CA GLN A 43 5.89 21.03 -4.36
C GLN A 43 5.89 22.09 -5.48
N GLY A 44 5.13 23.16 -5.27
CA GLY A 44 4.93 24.24 -6.25
C GLY A 44 3.61 24.20 -7.02
N LEU A 45 2.87 23.07 -7.01
CA LEU A 45 1.53 23.00 -7.59
C LEU A 45 0.40 23.24 -6.58
N GLU A 46 0.72 23.32 -5.28
CA GLU A 46 -0.24 23.66 -4.22
C GLU A 46 -0.94 25.00 -4.45
N ALA A 47 -0.26 25.97 -5.06
CA ALA A 47 -0.84 27.28 -5.38
C ALA A 47 -2.02 27.20 -6.37
N PHE A 48 -2.08 26.17 -7.21
CA PHE A 48 -3.13 25.98 -8.22
C PHE A 48 -4.34 25.23 -7.67
N GLU A 49 -4.24 24.60 -6.50
CA GLU A 49 -5.37 23.91 -5.86
C GLU A 49 -6.47 24.88 -5.40
N GLY A 50 -6.13 26.16 -5.24
CA GLY A 50 -7.08 27.22 -4.96
C GLY A 50 -7.91 27.68 -6.16
N ALA A 51 -7.54 27.28 -7.39
CA ALA A 51 -8.23 27.73 -8.60
C ALA A 51 -9.65 27.12 -8.70
N PRO A 52 -10.66 27.90 -9.12
CA PRO A 52 -12.03 27.40 -9.26
C PRO A 52 -12.13 26.17 -10.16
N CYS A 53 -11.43 26.21 -11.30
CA CYS A 53 -11.40 25.13 -12.27
C CYS A 53 -10.75 23.83 -11.74
N TYR A 54 -9.87 23.91 -10.73
CA TYR A 54 -9.30 22.73 -10.11
C TYR A 54 -10.30 22.07 -9.16
N ARG A 55 -11.02 22.87 -8.35
CA ARG A 55 -12.00 22.36 -7.38
C ARG A 55 -13.13 21.61 -8.06
N GLU A 56 -13.68 22.17 -9.13
CA GLU A 56 -14.76 21.56 -9.91
C GLU A 56 -14.38 20.17 -10.45
N VAL A 57 -13.12 20.00 -10.88
CA VAL A 57 -12.61 18.71 -11.36
C VAL A 57 -12.46 17.73 -10.19
N VAL A 58 -11.92 18.19 -9.06
CA VAL A 58 -11.72 17.35 -7.87
C VAL A 58 -13.05 16.89 -7.27
N GLU A 59 -14.05 17.77 -7.19
CA GLU A 59 -15.40 17.42 -6.72
C GLU A 59 -16.04 16.35 -7.60
N ARG A 60 -15.98 16.51 -8.93
CA ARG A 60 -16.53 15.50 -9.85
C ARG A 60 -15.84 14.13 -9.70
N GLU A 61 -14.52 14.11 -9.56
CA GLU A 61 -13.80 12.85 -9.32
C GLU A 61 -14.18 12.19 -7.99
N LEU A 62 -14.42 12.97 -6.93
CA LEU A 62 -14.86 12.45 -5.63
C LEU A 62 -16.27 11.84 -5.72
N GLU A 63 -17.20 12.52 -6.40
CA GLU A 63 -18.54 12.00 -6.65
C GLU A 63 -18.52 10.70 -7.47
N GLU A 64 -17.65 10.59 -8.48
CA GLU A 64 -17.47 9.35 -9.26
C GLU A 64 -16.90 8.19 -8.42
N LEU A 65 -16.07 8.49 -7.42
CA LEU A 65 -15.49 7.49 -6.51
C LEU A 65 -16.47 7.03 -5.43
N GLU A 66 -17.48 7.84 -5.11
CA GLU A 66 -18.51 7.55 -4.10
C GLU A 66 -19.75 6.84 -4.66
N SER A 67 -19.89 6.76 -5.99
CA SER A 67 -20.96 6.04 -6.70
C SER A 67 -20.63 4.57 -7.00
#